data_AF-A0A521ZM69-F1
#
_entry.id   AF-A0A521ZM69-F1
#
_cell.length_a   1.000
_cell.length_b   1.000
_cell.length_c   1.000
_cell.angle_alpha   90.00
_cell.angle_beta   90.00
_cell.angle_gamma   90.00
#
_symmetry.space_group_name_H-M   'P 1'
#
loop_
_entity.id
_entity.type
_entity.pdbx_description
1 polymer ?
#
loop_
_entity_poly.entity_id
_entity_poly.type
_entity_poly.pdbx_seq_one_letter_code
_entity_poly.pdbx_strand_id
1 'polypeptide(L)'
;MNAKTKLIIPFVCGFILFPGFIVVHECGHWLAGLSFGLKTKPHYAGTSYHGTPQQITQNVHWLLAAAGPLVGLALMIVGVFWLWLSRRHNLTSVTAMEWLATSLAFNAGRWLRGFTGLPSNPQPHDEAFVSKALGLPPWLLPYCLALAALGTIIFIIRQHPARERLFPFSAMMLGGIIG
;
A
#
# COMPACT_ATOMS: atom_id res chain seq x y z
N MET A 1 21.97 10.08 13.97
CA MET A 1 21.97 8.60 14.07
C MET A 1 23.30 8.04 13.61
N ASN A 2 23.84 7.02 14.29
CA ASN A 2 25.02 6.30 13.80
C ASN A 2 24.67 5.43 12.57
N ALA A 3 25.67 4.93 11.85
CA ALA A 3 25.47 4.17 10.61
C ALA A 3 24.62 2.90 10.81
N LYS A 4 24.77 2.18 11.94
CA LYS A 4 23.99 0.97 12.23
C LYS A 4 22.51 1.30 12.42
N THR A 5 22.19 2.32 13.21
CA THR A 5 20.81 2.73 13.47
C THR A 5 20.10 3.17 12.20
N LYS A 6 20.82 3.80 11.24
CA LYS A 6 20.29 4.20 9.93
C LYS A 6 19.83 3.03 9.06
N LEU A 7 20.26 1.80 9.34
CA LEU A 7 19.83 0.59 8.62
C LEU A 7 18.84 -0.24 9.44
N ILE A 8 19.09 -0.37 10.74
CA ILE A 8 18.23 -1.17 11.64
C ILE A 8 16.83 -0.58 11.72
N ILE A 9 16.68 0.74 11.87
CA ILE A 9 15.34 1.34 11.99
C ILE A 9 14.50 1.09 10.72
N PRO A 10 14.95 1.45 9.51
CA PRO A 10 14.17 1.15 8.30
C PRO A 10 13.88 -0.35 8.14
N PHE A 11 14.85 -1.22 8.45
CA PHE A 11 14.65 -2.67 8.39
C PHE A 11 13.53 -3.12 9.34
N VAL A 12 13.57 -2.72 10.61
CA VAL A 12 12.55 -3.07 11.61
C VAL A 12 11.19 -2.48 11.22
N CYS A 13 11.15 -1.25 10.70
CA CYS A 13 9.93 -0.66 10.16
C CYS A 13 9.36 -1.52 9.03
N GLY A 14 10.17 -1.92 8.05
CA GLY A 14 9.73 -2.79 6.96
C GLY A 14 9.22 -4.15 7.46
N PHE A 15 10.00 -4.80 8.33
CA PHE A 15 9.70 -6.13 8.90
C PHE A 15 8.37 -6.16 9.66
N ILE A 16 8.05 -5.13 10.43
CA ILE A 16 6.81 -5.09 11.22
C ILE A 16 5.65 -4.53 10.38
N LEU A 17 5.88 -3.41 9.69
CA LEU A 17 4.78 -2.63 9.12
C LEU A 17 4.27 -3.22 7.82
N PHE A 18 5.09 -3.86 6.98
CA PHE A 18 4.61 -4.37 5.69
C PHE A 18 3.60 -5.52 5.85
N PRO A 19 3.85 -6.54 6.72
CA PRO A 19 2.83 -7.50 7.09
C PRO A 19 1.61 -6.84 7.75
N GLY A 20 1.85 -5.84 8.61
CA GLY A 20 0.79 -5.04 9.22
C GLY A 20 -0.12 -4.37 8.18
N PHE A 21 0.45 -3.81 7.11
CA PHE A 21 -0.32 -3.19 6.03
C PHE A 21 -1.13 -4.19 5.22
N ILE A 22 -0.64 -5.42 5.04
CA ILE A 22 -1.44 -6.51 4.44
C ILE A 22 -2.68 -6.78 5.31
N VAL A 23 -2.49 -6.94 6.61
CA VAL A 23 -3.61 -7.19 7.54
C VAL A 23 -4.59 -6.02 7.53
N VAL A 24 -4.10 -4.78 7.56
CA VAL A 24 -4.95 -3.58 7.52
C VAL A 24 -5.70 -3.44 6.19
N HIS A 25 -5.09 -3.81 5.06
CA HIS A 25 -5.75 -3.91 3.75
C HIS A 25 -6.92 -4.89 3.80
N GLU A 26 -6.70 -6.10 4.33
CA GLU A 26 -7.76 -7.10 4.49
C GLU A 26 -8.84 -6.69 5.50
N CYS A 27 -8.49 -5.92 6.54
CA CYS A 27 -9.47 -5.34 7.43
C CYS A 27 -10.44 -4.39 6.69
N GLY A 28 -9.97 -3.66 5.68
CA GLY A 28 -10.83 -2.82 4.83
C GLY A 28 -11.90 -3.64 4.11
N HIS A 29 -11.48 -4.72 3.45
CA HIS A 29 -12.35 -5.70 2.82
C HIS A 29 -13.37 -6.30 3.80
N TRP A 30 -12.88 -6.75 4.96
CA TRP A 30 -13.70 -7.35 6.02
C TRP A 30 -14.77 -6.39 6.55
N LEU A 31 -14.39 -5.15 6.89
CA LEU A 31 -15.32 -4.13 7.38
C LEU A 31 -16.36 -3.73 6.33
N ALA A 32 -15.96 -3.64 5.06
CA ALA A 32 -16.90 -3.38 3.97
C ALA A 32 -17.93 -4.51 3.84
N GLY A 33 -17.52 -5.78 3.93
CA GLY A 33 -18.49 -6.87 3.88
C GLY A 33 -19.45 -6.89 5.08
N LEU A 34 -18.96 -6.54 6.28
CA LEU A 34 -19.82 -6.39 7.46
C LEU A 34 -20.85 -5.26 7.29
N SER A 35 -20.46 -4.12 6.70
CA SER A 35 -21.38 -3.00 6.50
C SER A 35 -22.52 -3.31 5.51
N PHE A 36 -22.32 -4.27 4.61
CA PHE A 36 -23.36 -4.82 3.73
C PHE A 36 -24.12 -6.02 4.33
N GLY A 37 -23.89 -6.37 5.59
CA GLY A 37 -24.56 -7.49 6.25
C GLY A 37 -24.14 -8.87 5.74
N LEU A 38 -22.96 -8.98 5.13
CA LEU A 38 -22.41 -10.24 4.65
C LEU A 38 -21.71 -10.99 5.79
N LYS A 39 -21.70 -12.32 5.72
CA LYS A 39 -20.85 -13.14 6.59
C LYS A 39 -19.44 -13.15 6.01
N THR A 40 -18.54 -12.42 6.65
CA THR A 40 -17.14 -12.29 6.20
C THR A 40 -16.19 -13.12 7.06
N LYS A 41 -15.15 -13.68 6.42
CA LYS A 41 -14.04 -14.35 7.10
C LYS A 41 -12.71 -13.77 6.60
N PRO A 42 -11.93 -13.10 7.45
CA PRO A 42 -10.61 -12.63 7.06
C PRO A 42 -9.62 -13.79 7.02
N HIS A 43 -8.75 -13.79 6.03
CA HIS A 43 -7.59 -14.67 5.87
C HIS A 43 -6.33 -13.81 5.65
N TYR A 44 -5.15 -14.40 5.78
CA TYR A 44 -3.93 -13.69 5.43
C TYR A 44 -3.93 -13.41 3.92
N ALA A 45 -3.85 -12.12 3.56
CA ALA A 45 -3.89 -11.65 2.17
C ALA A 45 -5.15 -12.06 1.38
N GLY A 46 -6.28 -12.23 2.06
CA GLY A 46 -7.58 -12.36 1.38
C GLY A 46 -8.76 -12.33 2.34
N THR A 47 -9.94 -11.99 1.83
CA THR A 47 -11.18 -11.98 2.60
C THR A 47 -12.26 -12.75 1.87
N SER A 48 -12.89 -13.71 2.54
CA SER A 48 -14.01 -14.49 1.98
C SER A 48 -15.35 -13.86 2.37
N TYR A 49 -16.28 -13.81 1.42
CA TYR A 49 -17.62 -13.25 1.58
C TYR A 49 -18.68 -14.33 1.34
N HIS A 50 -19.64 -14.45 2.26
CA HIS A 50 -20.80 -15.32 2.11
C HIS A 50 -22.10 -14.52 2.28
N GLY A 51 -22.96 -14.57 1.27
CA GLY A 51 -24.27 -13.92 1.24
C GLY A 51 -25.15 -14.53 0.15
N THR A 52 -26.43 -14.15 0.13
CA THR A 52 -27.34 -14.56 -0.95
C THR A 52 -26.99 -13.83 -2.26
N PRO A 53 -27.34 -14.38 -3.44
CA PRO A 53 -27.16 -13.68 -4.72
C PRO A 53 -27.81 -12.30 -4.76
N GLN A 54 -28.90 -12.10 -4.02
CA GLN A 54 -29.59 -10.82 -3.88
C GLN A 54 -28.78 -9.80 -3.06
N GLN A 55 -27.95 -10.26 -2.11
CA GLN A 55 -27.08 -9.41 -1.30
C GLN A 55 -25.81 -9.01 -2.05
N ILE A 56 -25.22 -9.94 -2.81
CA ILE A 56 -23.98 -9.70 -3.55
C ILE A 56 -24.31 -9.26 -4.98
N THR A 57 -24.83 -8.04 -5.09
CA THR A 57 -25.01 -7.39 -6.39
C THR A 57 -23.66 -6.98 -6.99
N GLN A 58 -23.62 -6.74 -8.30
CA GLN A 58 -22.42 -6.21 -8.97
C GLN A 58 -21.92 -4.91 -8.31
N ASN A 59 -22.84 -4.05 -7.84
CA ASN A 59 -22.52 -2.81 -7.15
C ASN A 59 -21.84 -3.03 -5.80
N VAL A 60 -22.29 -4.02 -5.04
CA VAL A 60 -21.66 -4.39 -3.76
C VAL A 60 -20.27 -4.97 -4.03
N HIS A 61 -20.13 -5.82 -5.05
CA HIS A 61 -18.87 -6.52 -5.30
C HIS A 61 -17.69 -5.58 -5.63
N TRP A 62 -17.91 -4.52 -6.41
CA TRP A 62 -16.81 -3.58 -6.69
C TRP A 62 -16.47 -2.69 -5.50
N LEU A 63 -17.43 -2.36 -4.64
CA LEU A 63 -17.17 -1.64 -3.39
C LEU A 63 -16.35 -2.50 -2.41
N LEU A 64 -16.67 -3.79 -2.32
CA LEU A 64 -15.86 -4.74 -1.56
C LEU A 64 -14.44 -4.82 -2.11
N ALA A 65 -14.26 -4.92 -3.43
CA ALA A 65 -12.94 -4.93 -4.07
C ALA A 65 -12.18 -3.61 -3.89
N ALA A 66 -12.86 -2.46 -3.86
CA ALA A 66 -12.22 -1.16 -3.67
C ALA A 66 -11.76 -0.90 -2.22
N ALA A 67 -12.37 -1.57 -1.23
CA ALA A 67 -12.16 -1.25 0.18
C ALA A 67 -10.70 -1.38 0.65
N GLY A 68 -10.03 -2.50 0.34
CA GLY A 68 -8.62 -2.69 0.66
C GLY A 68 -7.70 -1.66 0.00
N PRO A 69 -7.75 -1.48 -1.33
CA PRO A 69 -7.00 -0.44 -2.03
C PRO A 69 -7.22 0.98 -1.48
N LEU A 70 -8.46 1.33 -1.09
CA LEU A 70 -8.77 2.63 -0.47
C LEU A 70 -8.08 2.81 0.90
N VAL A 71 -8.03 1.75 1.71
CA VAL A 71 -7.26 1.78 2.97
C VAL A 71 -5.76 1.97 2.67
N GLY A 72 -5.22 1.26 1.68
CA GLY A 72 -3.85 1.42 1.25
C GLY A 72 -3.54 2.85 0.77
N LEU A 73 -4.48 3.47 0.06
CA LEU A 73 -4.41 4.86 -0.42
C LEU A 73 -4.43 5.85 0.75
N ALA A 74 -5.30 5.65 1.73
CA ALA A 74 -5.34 6.48 2.93
C ALA A 74 -4.02 6.44 3.69
N LEU A 75 -3.44 5.25 3.90
CA LEU A 75 -2.14 5.09 4.55
C LEU A 75 -1.02 5.82 3.79
N MET A 76 -0.99 5.68 2.46
CA MET A 76 -0.03 6.39 1.61
C MET A 76 -0.18 7.91 1.76
N ILE A 77 -1.39 8.45 1.65
CA ILE A 77 -1.64 9.89 1.75
C ILE A 77 -1.18 10.43 3.11
N VAL A 78 -1.54 9.75 4.19
CA VAL A 78 -1.12 10.11 5.56
C VAL A 78 0.40 10.11 5.67
N GLY A 79 1.07 9.07 5.17
CA GLY A 79 2.53 8.96 5.19
C GLY A 79 3.22 10.07 4.39
N VAL A 80 2.75 10.33 3.16
CA VAL A 80 3.30 11.39 2.29
C VAL A 80 3.13 12.76 2.94
N PHE A 81 1.94 13.07 3.44
CA PHE A 81 1.63 14.36 4.05
C PHE A 81 2.44 14.58 5.33
N TRP A 82 2.51 13.55 6.19
CA TRP A 82 3.34 13.59 7.40
C TRP A 82 4.81 13.83 7.05
N LEU A 83 5.38 13.02 6.14
CA LEU A 83 6.78 13.15 5.75
C LEU A 83 7.08 14.54 5.17
N TRP A 84 6.20 15.05 4.31
CA TRP A 84 6.34 16.40 3.74
C TRP A 84 6.34 17.49 4.82
N LEU A 85 5.40 17.44 5.76
CA LEU A 85 5.34 18.42 6.86
C LEU A 85 6.57 18.36 7.75
N SER A 86 7.03 17.17 8.12
CA SER A 86 8.19 17.01 9.00
C SER A 86 9.49 17.47 8.35
N ARG A 87 9.60 17.33 7.02
CA ARG A 87 10.88 17.54 6.31
C ARG A 87 10.96 18.79 5.45
N ARG A 88 9.90 19.62 5.40
CA ARG A 88 9.87 20.86 4.62
C ARG A 88 11.02 21.84 4.94
N HIS A 89 11.59 21.80 6.14
CA HIS A 89 12.66 22.71 6.58
C HIS A 89 13.98 22.04 6.98
N ASN A 90 14.02 20.70 7.08
CA ASN A 90 15.22 20.00 7.54
C ASN A 90 15.44 18.71 6.77
N LEU A 91 16.46 18.72 5.89
CA LEU A 91 16.83 17.56 5.10
C LEU A 91 18.12 16.88 5.56
N THR A 92 18.66 17.25 6.72
CA THR A 92 20.01 16.85 7.15
C THR A 92 20.08 15.45 7.77
N SER A 93 19.05 15.06 8.53
CA SER A 93 18.96 13.75 9.19
C SER A 93 17.53 13.25 9.21
N VAL A 94 17.34 11.95 9.43
CA VAL A 94 16.04 11.28 9.46
C VAL A 94 15.86 10.66 10.83
N THR A 95 14.72 10.90 11.46
CA THR A 95 14.31 10.37 12.76
C THR A 95 13.53 9.07 12.62
N ALA A 96 13.31 8.36 13.73
CA ALA A 96 12.51 7.13 13.72
C ALA A 96 11.05 7.38 13.28
N MET A 97 10.45 8.51 13.67
CA MET A 97 9.08 8.87 13.28
C MET A 97 8.97 9.18 11.78
N GLU A 98 10.01 9.78 11.20
CA GLU A 98 10.05 10.00 9.75
C GLU A 98 10.24 8.69 8.96
N TRP A 99 10.90 7.68 9.55
CA TRP A 99 10.94 6.33 8.97
C TRP A 99 9.58 5.63 9.04
N LEU A 100 8.81 5.84 10.10
CA LEU A 100 7.41 5.38 10.16
C LEU A 100 6.55 6.06 9.09
N ALA A 101 6.62 7.39 8.96
CA ALA A 101 5.92 8.14 7.91
C ALA A 101 6.35 7.67 6.51
N THR A 102 7.64 7.45 6.30
CA THR A 102 8.20 6.86 5.09
C THR A 102 7.62 5.49 4.79
N SER A 103 7.50 4.62 5.80
CA SER A 103 6.95 3.26 5.64
C SER A 103 5.47 3.30 5.22
N LEU A 104 4.67 4.16 5.86
CA LEU A 104 3.27 4.41 5.47
C LEU A 104 3.17 4.87 4.02
N ALA A 105 4.01 5.82 3.62
CA ALA A 105 4.04 6.33 2.26
C ALA A 105 4.52 5.26 1.26
N PHE A 106 5.49 4.43 1.66
CA PHE A 106 6.04 3.34 0.87
C PHE A 106 5.07 2.17 0.67
N ASN A 107 3.95 2.14 1.41
CA ASN A 107 2.84 1.21 1.14
C ASN A 107 2.34 1.31 -0.31
N ALA A 108 2.52 2.47 -0.97
CA ALA A 108 2.26 2.63 -2.39
C ALA A 108 3.00 1.62 -3.28
N GLY A 109 4.15 1.12 -2.83
CA GLY A 109 4.93 0.11 -3.53
C GLY A 109 4.15 -1.17 -3.87
N ARG A 110 3.05 -1.48 -3.17
CA ARG A 110 2.15 -2.60 -3.51
C ARG A 110 1.62 -2.50 -4.94
N TRP A 111 1.31 -1.29 -5.41
CA TRP A 111 0.80 -1.07 -6.77
C TRP A 111 1.86 -1.23 -7.85
N LEU A 112 3.15 -1.31 -7.52
CA LEU A 112 4.19 -1.65 -8.51
C LEU A 112 4.00 -3.05 -9.11
N ARG A 113 3.21 -3.93 -8.45
CA ARG A 113 2.74 -5.18 -9.04
C ARG A 113 1.96 -4.97 -10.34
N GLY A 114 1.41 -3.78 -10.58
CA GLY A 114 0.87 -3.35 -11.86
C GLY A 114 1.80 -3.59 -13.04
N PHE A 115 3.11 -3.37 -12.86
CA PHE A 115 4.09 -3.61 -13.93
C PHE A 115 4.47 -5.09 -14.11
N THR A 116 4.10 -5.94 -13.16
CA THR A 116 4.38 -7.38 -13.22
C THR A 116 3.23 -8.19 -13.83
N GLY A 117 2.01 -7.64 -13.85
CA GLY A 117 0.85 -8.27 -14.47
C GLY A 117 0.78 -8.00 -15.97
N LEU A 118 0.56 -9.04 -16.77
CA LEU A 118 0.27 -8.87 -18.20
C LEU A 118 -1.13 -8.25 -18.38
N PRO A 119 -1.42 -7.53 -19.47
CA PRO A 119 -2.76 -7.00 -19.75
C PRO A 119 -3.88 -8.06 -19.77
N SER A 120 -3.53 -9.32 -20.09
CA SER A 120 -4.43 -10.48 -20.06
C SER A 120 -4.67 -11.06 -18.66
N ASN A 121 -3.76 -10.81 -17.72
CA ASN A 121 -3.88 -11.21 -16.31
C ASN A 121 -3.37 -10.07 -15.41
N PRO A 122 -4.12 -8.96 -15.35
CA PRO A 122 -3.67 -7.76 -14.66
C PRO A 122 -3.58 -7.99 -13.15
N GLN A 123 -2.58 -7.34 -12.55
CA GLN A 123 -2.29 -7.39 -11.13
C GLN A 123 -2.20 -5.94 -10.61
N PRO A 124 -2.61 -5.65 -9.37
CA PRO A 124 -3.30 -6.54 -8.45
C PRO A 124 -4.78 -6.74 -8.84
N HIS A 125 -5.38 -7.84 -8.37
CA HIS A 125 -6.71 -8.27 -8.80
C HIS A 125 -7.84 -7.34 -8.36
N ASP A 126 -7.72 -6.72 -7.19
CA ASP A 126 -8.73 -5.80 -6.63
C ASP A 126 -8.91 -4.59 -7.54
N GLU A 127 -7.81 -3.92 -7.89
CA GLU A 127 -7.83 -2.74 -8.76
C GLU A 127 -8.22 -3.11 -10.19
N ALA A 128 -7.84 -4.30 -10.67
CA ALA A 128 -8.28 -4.78 -11.97
C ALA A 128 -9.80 -5.01 -12.01
N PHE A 129 -10.36 -5.56 -10.92
CA PHE A 129 -11.80 -5.74 -10.77
C PHE A 129 -12.51 -4.39 -10.73
N VAL A 130 -12.01 -3.42 -9.95
CA VAL A 130 -12.56 -2.06 -9.89
C VAL A 130 -12.53 -1.40 -11.26
N SER A 131 -11.42 -1.49 -12.00
CA SER A 131 -11.31 -0.97 -13.37
C SER A 131 -12.40 -1.54 -14.27
N LYS A 132 -12.59 -2.86 -14.24
CA LYS A 132 -13.62 -3.55 -15.04
C LYS A 132 -15.03 -3.13 -14.63
N ALA A 133 -15.29 -2.96 -13.33
CA ALA A 133 -16.59 -2.53 -12.81
C ALA A 133 -16.96 -1.11 -13.26
N LEU A 134 -15.96 -0.25 -13.49
CA LEU A 134 -16.14 1.10 -14.05
C LEU A 134 -16.30 1.10 -15.59
N GLY A 135 -16.31 -0.06 -16.24
CA GLY A 135 -16.39 -0.18 -17.70
C GLY A 135 -15.06 0.09 -18.42
N LEU A 136 -13.94 0.09 -17.69
CA LEU A 136 -12.61 0.32 -18.25
C LEU A 136 -11.89 -1.02 -18.50
N PRO A 137 -10.82 -1.04 -19.33
CA PRO A 137 -9.96 -2.21 -19.45
C PRO A 137 -9.39 -2.62 -18.08
N PRO A 138 -9.35 -3.92 -17.74
CA PRO A 138 -8.99 -4.37 -16.40
C PRO A 138 -7.53 -4.07 -16.02
N TRP A 139 -6.66 -3.83 -17.00
CA TRP A 139 -5.26 -3.45 -16.76
C TRP A 139 -5.06 -1.94 -16.54
N LEU A 140 -6.03 -1.09 -16.88
CA LEU A 140 -5.84 0.36 -16.90
C LEU A 140 -5.57 0.93 -15.50
N LEU A 141 -6.47 0.69 -14.54
CA LEU A 141 -6.31 1.21 -13.18
C LEU A 141 -5.03 0.68 -12.49
N PRO A 142 -4.70 -0.63 -12.54
CA PRO A 142 -3.44 -1.11 -11.97
C PRO A 142 -2.19 -0.43 -12.55
N TYR A 143 -2.14 -0.19 -13.86
CA TYR A 143 -1.00 0.48 -14.50
C TYR A 143 -0.91 1.95 -14.08
N CYS A 144 -2.04 2.67 -14.03
CA CYS A 144 -2.07 4.05 -13.54
C CYS A 144 -1.59 4.16 -12.09
N LEU A 145 -2.03 3.24 -11.22
CA LEU A 145 -1.60 3.21 -9.82
C LEU A 145 -0.13 2.82 -9.68
N ALA A 146 0.39 1.93 -10.54
CA ALA A 146 1.82 1.60 -10.56
C ALA A 146 2.68 2.82 -10.92
N LEU A 147 2.25 3.63 -11.90
CA LEU A 147 2.92 4.89 -12.26
C LEU A 147 2.85 5.91 -11.12
N ALA A 148 1.67 6.06 -10.49
CA ALA A 148 1.50 6.92 -9.33
C ALA A 148 2.39 6.48 -8.16
N ALA A 149 2.47 5.18 -7.89
CA ALA A 149 3.33 4.61 -6.86
C ALA A 149 4.82 4.89 -7.15
N LEU A 150 5.26 4.77 -8.39
CA LEU A 150 6.62 5.13 -8.79
C LEU A 150 6.90 6.62 -8.51
N GLY A 151 5.97 7.50 -8.88
CA GLY A 151 6.07 8.94 -8.58
C GLY A 151 6.16 9.21 -7.07
N THR A 152 5.32 8.56 -6.28
CA THR A 152 5.32 8.64 -4.80
C THR A 152 6.64 8.14 -4.21
N ILE A 153 7.17 7.01 -4.66
CA ILE A 153 8.46 6.47 -4.19
C ILE A 153 9.59 7.44 -4.51
N ILE A 154 9.63 7.98 -5.74
CA ILE A 154 10.62 9.00 -6.14
C ILE A 154 10.50 10.23 -5.22
N PHE A 155 9.27 10.69 -4.96
CA PHE A 155 9.03 11.80 -4.05
C PHE A 155 9.58 11.53 -2.64
N ILE A 156 9.25 10.37 -2.04
CA ILE A 156 9.71 9.98 -0.71
C ILE A 156 11.24 9.89 -0.65
N ILE A 157 11.89 9.28 -1.64
CA ILE A 157 13.35 9.18 -1.72
C ILE A 157 13.97 10.58 -1.78
N ARG A 158 13.40 11.49 -2.59
CA ARG A 158 13.88 12.87 -2.69
C ARG A 158 13.71 13.65 -1.40
N GLN A 159 12.74 13.29 -0.57
CA GLN A 159 12.62 13.86 0.76
C GLN A 159 13.78 13.46 1.66
N HIS A 160 14.57 12.40 1.43
CA HIS A 160 15.65 11.97 2.34
C HIS A 160 17.01 12.70 2.08
N PRO A 161 18.05 12.60 2.94
CA PRO A 161 19.35 13.25 2.71
C PRO A 161 20.13 12.63 1.54
N ALA A 162 20.60 13.44 0.58
CA ALA A 162 21.17 12.99 -0.71
C ALA A 162 22.27 11.91 -0.63
N ARG A 163 23.17 12.02 0.34
CA ARG A 163 24.34 11.15 0.46
C ARG A 163 24.02 9.72 0.95
N GLU A 164 22.81 9.47 1.42
CA GLU A 164 22.42 8.20 2.06
C GLU A 164 21.01 7.73 1.65
N ARG A 165 20.49 8.19 0.51
CA ARG A 165 19.07 7.99 0.14
C ARG A 165 18.67 6.56 -0.19
N LEU A 166 19.57 5.71 -0.68
CA LEU A 166 19.16 4.42 -1.27
C LEU A 166 19.28 3.25 -0.30
N PHE A 167 20.39 3.17 0.43
CA PHE A 167 20.71 2.05 1.30
C PHE A 167 19.64 1.77 2.38
N PRO A 168 19.11 2.79 3.09
CA PRO A 168 18.05 2.59 4.07
C PRO A 168 16.74 2.08 3.46
N PHE A 169 16.42 2.44 2.22
CA PHE A 169 15.23 1.92 1.54
C PHE A 169 15.41 0.46 1.15
N SER A 170 16.61 0.07 0.70
CA SER A 170 16.94 -1.35 0.49
C SER A 170 16.81 -2.16 1.78
N ALA A 171 17.27 -1.61 2.91
CA ALA A 171 17.11 -2.26 4.22
C ALA A 171 15.64 -2.41 4.62
N MET A 172 14.82 -1.37 4.40
CA MET A 172 13.37 -1.43 4.63
C MET A 172 12.68 -2.46 3.73
N MET A 173 13.00 -2.49 2.44
CA MET A 173 12.49 -3.50 1.52
C MET A 173 12.87 -4.91 1.94
N LEU A 174 14.14 -5.12 2.33
CA LEU A 174 14.60 -6.42 2.82
C LEU A 174 13.85 -6.84 4.09
N GLY A 175 13.67 -5.92 5.04
CA GLY A 175 12.88 -6.16 6.24
C GLY A 175 11.47 -6.62 5.90
N GLY A 176 10.79 -5.91 4.99
CA GLY A 176 9.43 -6.24 4.57
C GLY A 176 9.29 -7.48 3.67
N ILE A 177 10.38 -8.00 3.09
CA ILE A 177 10.39 -9.30 2.39
C ILE A 177 10.53 -10.45 3.40
N ILE A 178 11.28 -10.23 4.49
CA ILE A 178 11.56 -11.24 5.51
C ILE A 178 10.40 -11.38 6.50
N GLY A 179 9.74 -10.27 6.85
CA GLY A 179 8.57 -10.25 7.73
C GLY A 179 7.32 -10.75 7.04
#